data_AF-A0A927FYQ5-F1
#
_entry.id   AF-A0A927FYQ5-F1
#
_cell.length_a   1.000
_cell.length_b   1.000
_cell.length_c   1.000
_cell.angle_alpha   90.00
_cell.angle_beta   90.00
_cell.angle_gamma   90.00
#
_symmetry.space_group_name_H-M   'P 1'
#
loop_
_entity.id
_entity.type
_entity.pdbx_description
1 polymer ?
#
loop_
_entity_poly.entity_id
_entity_poly.type
_entity_poly.pdbx_seq_one_letter_code
_entity_poly.pdbx_strand_id
1 'polypeptide(L)' 'MSTEGRIQLNVRVSKETSDLLDEIVEYYQQNTKFGRVYKGDVLTDIIQKSHEIMKKQIANSDRKY' A
#
# COMPACT_ATOMS: atom_id res chain seq x y z
N MET A 1 -15.92 -20.41 -6.86
CA MET A 1 -16.42 -19.67 -5.68
C MET A 1 -15.80 -18.30 -5.73
N SER A 2 -16.61 -17.27 -5.93
CA SER A 2 -16.19 -15.93 -6.35
C SER A 2 -15.73 -15.11 -5.14
N THR A 3 -14.43 -15.10 -4.87
CA THR A 3 -13.81 -14.29 -3.79
C THR A 3 -13.00 -13.11 -4.33
N GLU A 4 -13.34 -12.59 -5.52
CA GLU A 4 -12.74 -11.37 -6.09
C GLU A 4 -13.56 -10.11 -5.75
N GLY A 5 -14.03 -10.01 -4.51
CA GLY A 5 -14.77 -8.84 -4.04
C GLY A 5 -13.83 -7.73 -3.59
N ARG A 6 -14.03 -6.50 -4.08
CA ARG A 6 -13.40 -5.31 -3.49
C ARG A 6 -13.91 -5.13 -2.06
N ILE A 7 -13.00 -5.03 -1.08
CA ILE A 7 -13.33 -4.81 0.33
C ILE A 7 -13.01 -3.36 0.67
N GLN A 8 -13.98 -2.66 1.29
CA GLN A 8 -13.76 -1.31 1.81
C GLN A 8 -13.11 -1.39 3.21
N LEU A 9 -11.99 -0.70 3.39
CA LEU A 9 -11.33 -0.56 4.68
C LEU A 9 -11.83 0.70 5.38
N ASN A 10 -12.41 0.54 6.57
CA ASN A 10 -12.81 1.66 7.42
C ASN A 10 -11.73 1.87 8.48
N VAL A 11 -10.88 2.87 8.25
CA VAL A 11 -9.77 3.23 9.15
C VAL A 11 -9.81 4.72 9.46
N ARG A 12 -9.35 5.08 10.66
CA ARG A 12 -9.10 6.46 11.05
C ARG A 12 -7.59 6.65 11.19
N VAL A 13 -7.06 7.65 10.49
CA VAL A 13 -5.65 8.03 10.53
C VAL A 13 -5.53 9.48 10.98
N SER A 14 -4.33 9.89 11.39
CA SER A 14 -4.06 11.31 11.65
C SER A 14 -4.11 12.10 10.34
N LYS A 15 -4.28 13.42 10.46
CA LYS A 15 -4.21 14.32 9.30
C LYS A 15 -2.86 14.18 8.58
N GLU A 16 -1.77 14.18 9.35
CA GLU A 16 -0.41 14.03 8.83
C GLU A 16 -0.27 12.75 7.98
N THR A 17 -0.78 11.61 8.46
CA THR A 17 -0.73 10.37 7.67
C THR A 17 -1.56 10.45 6.38
N SER A 18 -2.70 11.14 6.41
CA SER A 18 -3.50 11.38 5.20
C SER A 18 -2.75 12.27 4.20
N ASP A 19 -2.10 13.33 4.69
CA ASP A 19 -1.35 14.27 3.85
C ASP A 19 -0.15 13.57 3.18
N LEU A 20 0.54 12.67 3.91
CA LEU A 20 1.61 11.82 3.35
C LEU A 20 1.09 10.92 2.21
N LEU A 21 -0.07 10.30 2.37
CA LEU A 21 -0.65 9.47 1.30
C LEU A 21 -0.95 10.30 0.04
N ASP A 22 -1.40 11.54 0.22
CA ASP A 22 -1.73 12.44 -0.88
C ASP A 22 -0.47 12.85 -1.65
N GLU A 23 0.62 13.15 -0.95
CA GLU A 23 1.93 13.43 -1.56
C GLU A 23 2.46 12.22 -2.36
N ILE A 24 2.34 11.01 -1.82
CA ILE A 24 2.75 9.78 -2.54
C ILE A 24 1.90 9.59 -3.80
N VAL A 25 0.59 9.84 -3.72
CA VAL A 25 -0.31 9.75 -4.87
C VAL A 25 0.08 10.76 -5.94
N GLU A 26 0.41 11.99 -5.55
CA GLU A 26 0.88 13.02 -6.47
C GLU A 26 2.21 12.62 -7.13
N TYR A 27 3.16 12.10 -6.37
CA TYR A 27 4.40 11.56 -6.92
C TYR A 27 4.13 10.46 -7.96
N TYR A 28 3.24 9.51 -7.67
CA TYR A 28 2.88 8.44 -8.61
C TYR A 28 2.20 9.02 -9.85
N GLN A 29 1.32 10.01 -9.68
CA GLN A 29 0.61 10.67 -10.78
C GLN A 29 1.57 11.39 -11.73
N GLN A 30 2.59 12.07 -11.21
CA GLN A 30 3.60 12.77 -12.00
C GLN A 30 4.50 11.80 -12.79
N ASN A 31 4.77 10.62 -12.21
CA ASN A 31 5.64 9.61 -12.82
C ASN A 31 4.88 8.59 -13.68
N THR A 32 3.55 8.62 -13.69
CA THR A 32 2.71 7.74 -14.50
C THR A 32 2.47 8.37 -15.87
N LYS A 33 2.89 7.67 -16.94
CA LYS A 33 2.78 8.18 -18.32
C LYS A 33 1.34 8.30 -18.82
N PHE A 34 0.42 7.47 -18.32
CA PHE A 34 -0.98 7.44 -18.74
C PHE A 34 -1.90 7.01 -17.59
N GLY A 35 -3.02 7.71 -17.43
CA GLY A 35 -4.06 7.35 -16.47
C GLY A 35 -4.05 8.16 -15.18
N ARG A 36 -5.16 8.06 -14.45
CA ARG A 36 -5.33 8.68 -13.14
C ARG A 36 -4.89 7.70 -12.05
N VAL A 37 -4.11 8.18 -11.10
CA VAL A 37 -3.70 7.42 -9.92
C VAL A 37 -4.72 7.66 -8.81
N TYR A 38 -5.25 6.57 -8.24
CA TYR A 38 -6.21 6.64 -7.13
C TYR A 38 -5.53 6.31 -5.80
N LYS A 39 -5.97 6.99 -4.72
CA LYS A 39 -5.47 6.75 -3.37
C LYS A 39 -5.58 5.28 -2.95
N GLY A 40 -6.66 4.60 -3.35
CA GLY A 40 -6.89 3.18 -3.05
C GLY A 40 -5.86 2.26 -3.70
N ASP A 41 -5.44 2.56 -4.92
CA ASP A 41 -4.43 1.76 -5.64
C ASP A 41 -3.05 1.94 -5.00
N VAL A 42 -2.69 3.18 -4.67
CA VAL A 42 -1.44 3.51 -3.98
C VAL A 42 -1.39 2.89 -2.59
N LEU A 43 -2.48 2.99 -1.82
CA LEU A 43 -2.56 2.36 -0.50
C LEU A 43 -2.41 0.84 -0.58
N THR A 44 -3.03 0.21 -1.58
CA THR A 44 -2.92 -1.24 -1.81
C THR A 44 -1.47 -1.64 -2.09
N ASP A 45 -0.79 -0.90 -2.97
CA ASP A 45 0.61 -1.15 -3.31
C ASP A 45 1.54 -0.99 -2.09
N ILE A 46 1.34 0.05 -1.28
CA ILE A 46 2.10 0.27 -0.03
C ILE A 46 1.92 -0.93 0.92
N ILE A 47 0.69 -1.39 1.12
CA ILE A 47 0.39 -2.51 2.01
C ILE A 47 1.05 -3.80 1.50
N GLN A 48 0.95 -4.08 0.19
CA GLN A 48 1.54 -5.28 -0.41
C GLN A 48 3.07 -5.29 -0.26
N LYS A 49 3.74 -4.18 -0.61
CA LYS A 49 5.19 -4.03 -0.44
C LYS A 49 5.63 -4.20 1.01
N SER A 50 4.91 -3.59 1.94
CA SER A 50 5.21 -3.69 3.37
C SER A 50 5.05 -5.13 3.88
N HIS A 51 4.02 -5.83 3.42
CA HIS A 51 3.79 -7.23 3.76
C HIS A 51 4.88 -8.16 3.21
N GLU A 52 5.39 -7.90 2.00
CA GLU A 52 6.52 -8.65 1.45
C GLU A 52 7.81 -8.46 2.28
N ILE A 53 8.08 -7.22 2.71
CA ILE A 53 9.23 -6.92 3.58
C ILE A 53 9.09 -7.68 4.91
N MET A 54 7.92 -7.64 5.52
CA MET A 54 7.63 -8.39 6.75
C MET A 54 7.88 -9.89 6.57
N LYS A 55 7.39 -10.50 5.49
CA LYS A 55 7.64 -11.92 5.19
C LYS A 55 9.12 -12.24 5.06
N LYS A 56 9.89 -11.38 4.38
CA LYS A 56 11.35 -11.54 4.25
C LYS A 56 12.05 -11.46 5.61
N GLN A 57 11.61 -10.57 6.51
CA GLN A 57 12.15 -10.44 7.86
C GLN A 57 11.86 -11.68 8.73
N ILE A 58 10.65 -12.25 8.64
CA ILE A 58 10.30 -13.49 9.33
C ILE A 58 11.19 -14.63 8.85
N ALA A 59 11.25 -14.86 7.53
CA ALA A 59 12.04 -15.95 6.95
C ALA A 59 13.55 -15.86 7.27
N ASN A 60 14.10 -14.65 7.38
CA ASN A 60 15.51 -14.45 7.74
C ASN A 60 15.77 -14.61 9.24
N SER A 61 14.77 -14.33 10.09
CA SER A 61 14.85 -14.60 11.53
C SER A 61 14.79 -16.10 11.82
N ASP A 62 13.94 -16.84 11.11
CA ASP A 62 13.82 -18.30 11.25
C ASP A 62 15.07 -19.04 10.80
N ARG A 63 15.84 -18.48 9.85
CA ARG A 63 17.14 -19.04 9.40
C ARG A 63 18.29 -18.82 10.38
N LYS A 64 18.11 -17.98 11.39
CA LYS A 64 19.14 -17.65 12.40
C LYS A 64 19.13 -18.57 13.62
N TYR A 65 18.20 -19.53 13.67
CA TYR A 65 18.08 -20.55 14.72
C TYR A 65 18.26 -21.96 14.15
#